data_AF-A0A2N3E0Z5-F1
#
_entry.id   AF-A0A2N3E0Z5-F1
#
_cell.length_a   1.000
_cell.length_b   1.000
_cell.length_c   1.000
_cell.angle_alpha   90.00
_cell.angle_beta   90.00
_cell.angle_gamma   90.00
#
_symmetry.space_group_name_H-M   'P 1'
#
loop_
_entity.id
_entity.type
_entity.pdbx_description
1 polymer ?
#
loop_
_entity_poly.entity_id
_entity_poly.type
_entity_poly.pdbx_seq_one_letter_code
_entity_poly.pdbx_strand_id
1 'polypeptide(L)'
;HETAEALETDDLSTIANRTAQGFRLYAEKLGQDLRALAACARAPRGEDAADLLGAIRNPVLVIAGARDDMAGDPNDIAERIAGARAEIIPGTDHMFALPNPMFKGAVMDFLTGWTS
;
A
#
# COMPACT_ATOMS: atom_id res chain seq x y z
N HIS A 1 2.98 -12.37 8.62
CA HIS A 1 3.45 -12.69 9.99
C HIS A 1 4.83 -12.09 10.28
N GLU A 2 5.77 -12.09 9.33
CA GLU A 2 7.13 -11.51 9.51
C GLU A 2 7.17 -10.08 10.08
N THR A 3 6.25 -9.18 9.69
CA THR A 3 6.18 -7.82 10.28
C THR A 3 5.86 -7.84 11.76
N ALA A 4 4.97 -8.72 12.21
CA ALA A 4 4.62 -8.83 13.63
C ALA A 4 5.80 -9.38 14.45
N GLU A 5 6.50 -10.37 13.92
CA GLU A 5 7.71 -10.94 14.55
C GLU A 5 8.83 -9.90 14.64
N ALA A 6 9.05 -9.13 13.57
CA ALA A 6 10.00 -8.01 13.55
C ALA A 6 9.65 -6.91 14.57
N LEU A 7 8.36 -6.72 14.88
CA LEU A 7 7.88 -5.77 15.88
C LEU A 7 8.00 -6.29 17.31
N GLU A 8 8.34 -7.55 17.54
CA GLU A 8 8.39 -8.16 18.87
C GLU A 8 9.76 -8.65 19.28
N THR A 9 10.66 -8.88 18.33
CA THR A 9 12.03 -9.28 18.64
C THR A 9 12.76 -8.21 19.45
N ASP A 10 13.53 -8.65 20.43
CA ASP A 10 14.44 -7.80 21.21
C ASP A 10 15.72 -7.47 20.43
N ASP A 11 16.03 -8.22 19.36
CA ASP A 11 17.25 -8.07 18.58
C ASP A 11 16.95 -7.75 17.10
N LEU A 12 17.14 -6.48 16.74
CA LEU A 12 16.99 -5.95 15.38
C LEU A 12 17.85 -6.67 14.33
N SER A 13 18.98 -7.26 14.72
CA SER A 13 19.89 -7.95 13.79
C SER A 13 19.34 -9.28 13.29
N THR A 14 18.34 -9.84 14.00
CA THR A 14 17.67 -11.09 13.63
C THR A 14 16.62 -10.91 12.53
N ILE A 15 16.27 -9.67 12.18
CA ILE A 15 15.22 -9.37 11.20
C ILE A 15 15.78 -9.48 9.78
N ALA A 16 15.50 -10.60 9.11
CA ALA A 16 15.97 -10.85 7.74
C ALA A 16 15.22 -10.03 6.68
N ASN A 17 13.90 -9.85 6.84
CA ASN A 17 13.09 -9.08 5.90
C ASN A 17 13.35 -7.58 6.08
N ARG A 18 13.98 -6.96 5.07
CA ARG A 18 14.36 -5.54 5.12
C ARG A 18 13.15 -4.60 5.25
N THR A 19 12.00 -4.94 4.66
CA THR A 19 10.78 -4.16 4.77
C THR A 19 10.23 -4.21 6.19
N ALA A 20 10.20 -5.40 6.81
CA ALA A 20 9.79 -5.55 8.20
C ALA A 20 10.75 -4.84 9.17
N GLN A 21 12.05 -4.90 8.92
CA GLN A 21 13.06 -4.18 9.71
C GLN A 21 12.90 -2.66 9.58
N GLY A 22 12.71 -2.15 8.35
CA GLY A 22 12.44 -0.74 8.10
C GLY A 22 11.18 -0.25 8.79
N PHE A 23 10.10 -1.05 8.77
CA PHE A 23 8.86 -0.75 9.47
C PHE A 23 9.07 -0.65 10.99
N ARG A 24 9.79 -1.61 11.60
CA ARG A 24 10.14 -1.58 13.02
C ARG A 24 10.91 -0.30 13.38
N LEU A 25 11.99 0.00 12.67
CA LEU A 25 12.81 1.19 12.92
C LEU A 25 12.02 2.50 12.78
N TYR A 26 11.11 2.56 11.80
CA TYR A 26 10.25 3.72 11.61
C TYR A 26 9.23 3.87 12.74
N ALA A 27 8.60 2.78 13.18
CA ALA A 27 7.68 2.78 14.31
C ALA A 27 8.37 3.24 15.61
N GLU A 28 9.59 2.78 15.87
CA GLU A 28 10.41 3.26 17.00
C GLU A 28 10.72 4.75 16.89
N LYS A 29 11.14 5.23 15.71
CA LYS A 29 11.43 6.65 15.47
C LYS A 29 10.21 7.55 15.73
N LEU A 30 9.01 7.04 15.47
CA LEU A 30 7.74 7.73 15.71
C LEU A 30 7.17 7.50 17.12
N GLY A 31 7.87 6.77 17.99
CA GLY A 31 7.42 6.47 19.35
C GLY A 31 6.11 5.67 19.41
N GLN A 32 5.87 4.82 18.42
CA GLN A 32 4.63 4.02 18.31
C GLN A 32 4.66 2.81 19.26
N ASP A 33 3.49 2.32 19.65
CA ASP A 33 3.35 1.08 20.41
C ASP A 33 3.57 -0.14 19.51
N LEU A 34 4.74 -0.76 19.66
CA LEU A 34 5.19 -1.88 18.84
C LEU A 34 4.35 -3.14 19.07
N ARG A 35 3.86 -3.36 20.29
CA ARG A 35 3.01 -4.52 20.62
C ARG A 35 1.64 -4.36 19.99
N ALA A 36 1.08 -3.15 20.04
CA ALA A 36 -0.18 -2.85 19.36
C ALA A 36 -0.05 -3.03 17.84
N LEU A 37 1.04 -2.52 17.23
CA LEU A 37 1.31 -2.70 15.81
C LEU A 37 1.49 -4.18 15.44
N ALA A 38 2.17 -4.98 16.26
CA ALA A 38 2.35 -6.41 16.03
C ALA A 38 1.00 -7.16 16.10
N ALA A 39 0.12 -6.79 17.03
CA ALA A 39 -1.23 -7.33 17.10
C ALA A 39 -2.04 -7.00 15.85
N CYS A 40 -2.01 -5.74 15.39
CA CYS A 40 -2.66 -5.32 14.14
C CYS A 40 -2.11 -6.05 12.91
N ALA A 41 -0.79 -6.21 12.82
CA ALA A 41 -0.14 -6.89 11.70
C ALA A 41 -0.44 -8.40 11.64
N ARG A 42 -0.84 -9.01 12.76
CA ARG A 42 -1.30 -10.40 12.84
C ARG A 42 -2.79 -10.59 12.59
N ALA A 43 -3.59 -9.51 12.70
CA ALA A 43 -5.01 -9.62 12.46
C ALA A 43 -5.24 -10.18 11.04
N PRO A 44 -6.09 -11.21 10.90
CA PRO A 44 -6.38 -11.78 9.60
C PRO A 44 -6.89 -10.68 8.67
N ARG A 45 -6.30 -10.60 7.48
CA ARG A 45 -6.85 -9.78 6.39
C ARG A 45 -7.95 -10.59 5.74
N GLY A 46 -9.16 -10.03 5.67
CA GLY A 46 -10.30 -10.72 5.07
C GLY A 46 -10.01 -11.10 3.62
N GLU A 47 -10.45 -12.28 3.22
CA GLU A 47 -10.19 -12.86 1.88
C GLU A 47 -11.19 -12.35 0.82
N ASP A 48 -12.21 -11.59 1.21
CA ASP A 48 -13.44 -11.45 0.43
C ASP A 48 -13.56 -10.18 -0.43
N ALA A 49 -12.49 -9.39 -0.59
CA ALA A 49 -12.61 -8.11 -1.28
C ALA A 49 -12.71 -8.26 -2.82
N ALA A 50 -12.08 -9.28 -3.40
CA ALA A 50 -11.93 -9.38 -4.86
C ALA A 50 -13.27 -9.52 -5.60
N ASP A 51 -14.20 -10.31 -5.04
CA ASP A 51 -15.53 -10.53 -5.63
C ASP A 51 -16.46 -9.31 -5.48
N LEU A 52 -16.14 -8.41 -4.54
CA LEU A 52 -16.91 -7.19 -4.30
C LEU A 52 -16.51 -6.05 -5.26
N LEU A 53 -15.32 -6.10 -5.86
CA LEU A 53 -14.82 -5.03 -6.74
C LEU A 53 -15.75 -4.76 -7.92
N GLY A 54 -16.31 -5.82 -8.51
CA GLY A 54 -17.24 -5.72 -9.64
C GLY A 54 -18.58 -5.06 -9.30
N ALA A 55 -18.90 -4.87 -8.02
CA ALA A 55 -20.11 -4.16 -7.57
C ALA A 55 -19.93 -2.64 -7.58
N ILE A 56 -18.69 -2.13 -7.65
CA ILE A 56 -18.40 -0.70 -7.68
C ILE A 56 -18.90 -0.10 -8.99
N ARG A 57 -19.60 1.05 -8.90
CA ARG A 57 -20.20 1.76 -10.04
C ARG A 57 -19.64 3.16 -10.27
N ASN A 58 -18.94 3.71 -9.28
CA ASN A 58 -18.27 5.00 -9.39
C ASN A 58 -17.00 4.84 -10.22
N PRO A 59 -16.55 5.88 -10.95
CA PRO A 59 -15.19 5.92 -11.49
C PRO A 59 -14.17 5.70 -10.37
N VAL A 60 -13.13 4.92 -10.66
CA VAL A 60 -12.06 4.61 -9.70
C VAL A 60 -10.71 4.82 -10.35
N LEU A 61 -9.80 5.46 -9.61
CA LEU A 61 -8.39 5.49 -9.93
C LEU A 61 -7.64 4.62 -8.92
N VAL A 62 -6.85 3.68 -9.42
CA VAL A 62 -5.92 2.85 -8.65
C VAL A 62 -4.51 3.33 -8.96
N ILE A 63 -3.73 3.75 -7.96
CA ILE A 63 -2.37 4.24 -8.17
C ILE A 63 -1.39 3.44 -7.32
N ALA A 64 -0.29 3.00 -7.92
CA ALA A 64 0.84 2.42 -7.19
C ALA A 64 2.18 2.95 -7.71
N GLY A 65 3.22 2.81 -6.91
CA GLY A 65 4.59 3.07 -7.36
C GLY A 65 5.15 1.87 -8.13
N ALA A 66 5.95 2.11 -9.17
CA ALA A 66 6.58 1.04 -9.97
C ALA A 66 7.57 0.17 -9.17
N ARG A 67 7.97 0.60 -7.97
CA ARG A 67 8.85 -0.13 -7.05
C ARG A 67 8.15 -0.44 -5.72
N ASP A 68 6.82 -0.38 -5.71
CA ASP A 68 6.02 -0.71 -4.53
C ASP A 68 5.74 -2.21 -4.49
N ASP A 69 6.71 -2.96 -3.96
CA ASP A 69 6.59 -4.42 -3.77
C ASP A 69 5.49 -4.80 -2.75
N MET A 70 4.93 -3.84 -2.01
CA MET A 70 3.87 -4.09 -1.03
C MET A 70 2.48 -3.99 -1.62
N ALA A 71 2.26 -3.09 -2.59
CA ALA A 71 0.96 -2.81 -3.17
C ALA A 71 0.56 -3.79 -4.30
N GLY A 72 1.54 -4.38 -4.99
CA GLY A 72 1.28 -5.21 -6.17
C GLY A 72 0.94 -4.39 -7.43
N ASP A 73 0.46 -5.06 -8.48
CA ASP A 73 0.11 -4.38 -9.74
C ASP A 73 -1.27 -3.69 -9.62
N PRO A 74 -1.36 -2.35 -9.80
CA PRO A 74 -2.64 -1.65 -9.73
C PRO A 74 -3.62 -2.05 -10.84
N ASN A 75 -3.14 -2.63 -11.95
CA ASN A 75 -4.01 -3.12 -13.03
C ASN A 75 -4.89 -4.28 -12.57
N ASP A 76 -4.37 -5.17 -11.70
CA ASP A 76 -5.12 -6.33 -11.20
C ASP A 76 -6.43 -5.94 -10.50
N ILE A 77 -6.47 -4.74 -9.90
CA ILE A 77 -7.66 -4.16 -9.27
C ILE A 77 -8.48 -3.39 -10.31
N ALA A 78 -7.84 -2.55 -11.12
CA ALA A 78 -8.54 -1.70 -12.08
C ALA A 78 -9.34 -2.51 -13.11
N GLU A 79 -8.81 -3.64 -13.60
CA GLU A 79 -9.50 -4.52 -14.55
C GLU A 79 -10.78 -5.16 -13.99
N ARG A 80 -10.93 -5.21 -12.66
CA ARG A 80 -12.09 -5.79 -11.96
C ARG A 80 -13.20 -4.78 -11.70
N ILE A 81 -12.95 -3.49 -11.89
CA ILE A 81 -13.89 -2.41 -11.60
C ILE A 81 -14.28 -1.73 -12.92
N ALA A 82 -15.56 -1.77 -13.26
CA ALA A 82 -16.06 -1.14 -14.47
C ALA A 82 -15.77 0.37 -14.47
N GLY A 83 -15.03 0.84 -15.47
CA GLY A 83 -14.65 2.25 -15.61
C GLY A 83 -13.49 2.69 -14.72
N ALA A 84 -12.79 1.78 -14.06
CA ALA A 84 -11.58 2.10 -13.32
C ALA A 84 -10.35 2.23 -14.23
N ARG A 85 -9.33 2.91 -13.71
CA ARG A 85 -8.02 3.08 -14.35
C ARG A 85 -6.91 2.83 -13.35
N ALA A 86 -5.78 2.35 -13.86
CA ALA A 86 -4.56 2.19 -13.09
C ALA A 86 -3.52 3.23 -13.51
N GLU A 87 -2.78 3.75 -12.54
CA GLU A 87 -1.59 4.57 -12.76
C GLU A 87 -0.39 3.99 -12.02
N ILE A 88 0.74 3.94 -12.71
CA ILE A 88 1.98 3.42 -12.16
C ILE A 88 3.00 4.55 -12.16
N ILE A 89 3.42 4.98 -10.98
CA ILE A 89 4.38 6.07 -10.84
C ILE A 89 5.81 5.54 -11.01
N PRO A 90 6.55 5.95 -12.05
CA PRO A 90 7.89 5.44 -12.29
C PRO A 90 8.85 5.73 -11.13
N GLY A 91 9.75 4.78 -10.86
CA GLY A 91 10.83 4.93 -9.89
C GLY A 91 10.40 5.11 -8.43
N THR A 92 9.11 4.93 -8.12
CA THR A 92 8.52 5.27 -6.82
C THR A 92 8.18 4.02 -6.05
N ASP A 93 8.56 3.99 -4.78
CA ASP A 93 8.23 2.91 -3.84
C ASP A 93 7.08 3.31 -2.91
N HIS A 94 6.68 2.38 -2.04
CA HIS A 94 5.59 2.55 -1.07
C HIS A 94 5.70 3.82 -0.23
N MET A 95 6.91 4.16 0.21
CA MET A 95 7.16 5.26 1.15
C MET A 95 7.10 6.62 0.47
N PHE A 96 7.39 6.68 -0.84
CA PHE A 96 7.50 7.92 -1.60
C PHE A 96 6.36 8.16 -2.60
N ALA A 97 5.36 7.28 -2.68
CA ALA A 97 4.18 7.47 -3.53
C ALA A 97 3.43 8.77 -3.24
N LEU A 98 3.00 8.97 -1.99
CA LEU A 98 2.19 10.12 -1.58
C LEU A 98 2.85 11.50 -1.79
N PRO A 99 4.13 11.71 -1.47
CA PRO A 99 4.78 13.00 -1.74
C PRO A 99 5.14 13.21 -3.23
N ASN A 100 5.09 12.18 -4.08
CA ASN A 100 5.48 12.30 -5.48
C ASN A 100 4.54 13.26 -6.24
N PRO A 101 5.06 14.27 -6.99
CA PRO A 101 4.23 15.19 -7.75
C PRO A 101 3.37 14.50 -8.83
N MET A 102 3.82 13.38 -9.41
CA MET A 102 3.04 12.60 -10.37
C MET A 102 1.82 11.96 -9.72
N PHE A 103 1.90 11.53 -8.46
CA PHE A 103 0.73 11.04 -7.71
C PHE A 103 -0.35 12.13 -7.66
N LYS A 104 0.05 13.34 -7.27
CA LYS A 104 -0.86 14.49 -7.21
C LYS A 104 -1.42 14.85 -8.58
N GLY A 105 -0.58 14.80 -9.63
CA GLY A 105 -1.00 15.01 -11.02
C GLY A 105 -2.10 14.03 -11.43
N ALA A 106 -1.86 12.72 -11.27
CA ALA A 106 -2.83 11.68 -11.61
C ALA A 106 -4.16 11.84 -10.85
N VAL A 107 -4.12 12.20 -9.56
CA VAL A 107 -5.32 12.49 -8.78
C VAL A 107 -6.06 13.72 -9.32
N MET A 108 -5.35 14.79 -9.66
CA MET A 108 -5.98 16.01 -10.19
C MET A 108 -6.58 15.76 -11.57
N ASP A 109 -5.90 15.04 -12.47
CA ASP A 109 -6.40 14.68 -13.79
C ASP A 109 -7.69 13.87 -13.67
N PHE A 110 -7.71 12.88 -12.77
CA PHE A 110 -8.90 12.09 -12.44
C PHE A 110 -10.08 12.95 -11.99
N LEU A 111 -9.86 13.86 -11.04
CA LEU A 111 -10.92 14.67 -10.47
C LEU A 111 -11.43 15.77 -11.41
N THR A 112 -10.60 16.23 -12.35
CA THR A 112 -10.91 17.40 -13.19
C THR A 112 -11.39 17.09 -14.59
N GLY A 113 -11.32 15.84 -15.06
CA GLY A 113 -11.97 15.50 -16.31
C GLY A 113 -11.46 14.28 -17.06
N TRP A 114 -10.77 13.35 -16.41
CA TRP A 114 -10.30 12.13 -17.08
C TRP A 114 -11.41 11.26 -17.70
N THR A 115 -12.66 11.50 -17.30
CA THR A 115 -13.89 10.90 -17.80
C THR A 115 -14.57 11.67 -18.95
N SER A 116 -13.97 12.75 -19.45
CA SER A 116 -14.50 13.56 -20.56
C SER A 116 -14.24 12.92 -21.92
#